data_AF-A0A0P4UQQ0-F1
#
_entry.id   AF-A0A0P4UQQ0-F1
#
_cell.length_a   1.000
_cell.length_b   1.000
_cell.length_c   1.000
_cell.angle_alpha   90.00
_cell.angle_beta   90.00
_cell.angle_gamma   90.00
#
_symmetry.space_group_name_H-M   'P 1'
#
loop_
_entity.id
_entity.type
_entity.pdbx_description
1 polymer ?
#
loop_
_entity_poly.entity_id
_entity_poly.type
_entity_poly.pdbx_seq_one_letter_code
_entity_poly.pdbx_strand_id
1 'polypeptide(L)'
;MNVQVLAIESSGTNQWNVKLLVGQQSVVYPFAQEEVAISDRSIIGITSDPAFRKFFKFNQHLIHQITHLLIQSVNAEVIEFPVEVGNFLTFDQASEKLMLTE
;
A
#
# COMPACT_ATOMS: atom_id res chain seq x y z
N MET A 1 12.84 1.66 -8.52
CA MET A 1 11.83 1.41 -9.58
C MET A 1 10.61 2.26 -9.29
N ASN A 2 10.05 2.96 -10.27
CA ASN A 2 8.86 3.77 -10.06
C ASN A 2 7.66 2.89 -9.65
N VAL A 3 6.82 3.37 -8.74
CA VAL A 3 5.59 2.70 -8.31
C VAL A 3 4.40 3.62 -8.51
N GLN A 4 3.37 3.08 -9.16
CA GLN A 4 2.11 3.77 -9.40
C GLN A 4 0.94 2.92 -8.90
N VAL A 5 -0.09 3.58 -8.37
CA VAL A 5 -1.40 2.97 -8.18
C VAL A 5 -2.21 3.20 -9.45
N LEU A 6 -2.65 2.13 -10.09
CA LEU A 6 -3.39 2.17 -11.34
C LEU A 6 -4.90 2.18 -11.11
N ALA A 7 -5.36 1.49 -10.08
CA ALA A 7 -6.77 1.40 -9.71
C ALA A 7 -6.92 0.87 -8.29
N ILE A 8 -8.04 1.25 -7.66
CA ILE A 8 -8.52 0.67 -6.41
C ILE A 8 -9.97 0.25 -6.66
N GLU A 9 -10.23 -1.05 -6.57
CA GLU A 9 -11.53 -1.63 -6.94
C GLU A 9 -12.11 -2.34 -5.72
N SER A 10 -13.40 -2.15 -5.44
CA SER A 10 -14.07 -2.96 -4.41
C SER A 10 -14.19 -4.40 -4.89
N SER A 11 -13.80 -5.34 -4.03
CA SER A 11 -13.93 -6.79 -4.29
C SER A 11 -14.95 -7.46 -3.38
N GLY A 12 -15.58 -6.69 -2.48
CA GLY A 12 -16.54 -7.15 -1.49
C GLY A 12 -16.80 -6.08 -0.42
N THR A 13 -17.70 -6.38 0.52
CA THR A 13 -17.92 -5.51 1.69
C THR A 13 -16.61 -5.40 2.47
N ASN A 14 -16.12 -4.17 2.68
CA ASN A 14 -14.88 -3.90 3.40
C ASN A 14 -13.64 -4.58 2.80
N GLN A 15 -13.64 -4.83 1.49
CA GLN A 15 -12.55 -5.47 0.76
C GLN A 15 -12.27 -4.76 -0.55
N TRP A 16 -10.98 -4.61 -0.86
CA TRP A 16 -10.51 -3.90 -2.04
C TRP A 16 -9.31 -4.61 -2.68
N ASN A 17 -9.24 -4.52 -4.00
CA ASN A 17 -8.07 -4.87 -4.77
C ASN A 17 -7.35 -3.59 -5.19
N VAL A 18 -6.08 -3.48 -4.83
CA VAL A 18 -5.22 -2.37 -5.25
C VAL A 18 -4.32 -2.87 -6.37
N LYS A 19 -4.48 -2.29 -7.55
CA LYS A 19 -3.66 -2.57 -8.72
C LYS A 19 -2.49 -1.60 -8.78
N LEU A 20 -1.27 -2.14 -8.78
CA LEU A 20 -0.03 -1.39 -8.83
C LEU A 20 0.72 -1.64 -10.13
N LEU A 21 1.50 -0.66 -10.55
CA LEU A 21 2.60 -0.81 -11.50
C LEU A 21 3.91 -0.60 -10.74
N VAL A 22 4.78 -1.60 -10.71
CA VAL A 22 6.11 -1.54 -10.10
C VAL A 22 7.14 -1.71 -11.20
N GLY A 23 7.82 -0.62 -11.57
CA GLY A 23 8.64 -0.57 -12.77
C GLY A 23 7.79 -0.81 -14.02
N GLN A 24 7.89 -2.00 -14.59
CA GLN A 24 7.07 -2.41 -15.76
C GLN A 24 6.11 -3.56 -15.44
N GLN A 25 6.08 -4.02 -14.18
CA GLN A 25 5.26 -5.16 -13.76
C GLN A 25 3.97 -4.68 -13.12
N SER A 26 2.83 -5.16 -13.62
CA SER A 26 1.54 -4.92 -12.97
C SER A 26 1.25 -6.05 -11.99
N VAL A 27 0.87 -5.67 -10.77
CA VAL A 27 0.54 -6.60 -9.67
C VAL A 27 -0.73 -6.13 -8.98
N VAL A 28 -1.50 -7.06 -8.44
CA VAL A 28 -2.73 -6.77 -7.69
C VAL A 28 -2.58 -7.34 -6.31
N TYR A 29 -2.87 -6.53 -5.30
CA TYR A 29 -2.85 -6.96 -3.90
C TYR A 29 -4.22 -6.73 -3.25
N PRO A 30 -4.76 -7.74 -2.55
CA PRO A 30 -5.97 -7.57 -1.77
C PRO A 30 -5.70 -6.84 -0.45
N PHE A 31 -6.66 -6.02 -0.07
CA PHE A 31 -6.75 -5.29 1.18
C PHE A 31 -8.13 -5.53 1.80
N ALA A 32 -8.19 -5.55 3.12
CA ALA A 32 -9.43 -5.66 3.86
C ALA A 32 -9.45 -4.64 5.00
N GLN A 33 -10.64 -4.22 5.38
CA GLN A 33 -10.85 -3.47 6.61
C GLN A 33 -11.28 -4.45 7.70
N GLU A 34 -10.55 -4.42 8.82
CA GLU A 34 -10.78 -5.28 9.97
C GLU A 34 -11.06 -4.41 11.20
N GLU A 35 -11.98 -4.88 12.03
CA GLU A 35 -12.29 -4.25 13.31
C GLU A 35 -11.51 -4.96 14.41
N VAL A 36 -10.65 -4.22 15.11
CA VAL A 36 -9.83 -4.73 16.20
C VAL A 36 -10.32 -4.13 17.51
N ALA A 37 -10.82 -4.99 18.39
CA ALA A 37 -11.17 -4.59 19.76
C ALA A 37 -9.89 -4.44 20.59
N ILE A 38 -9.66 -3.24 21.13
CA ILE A 38 -8.60 -2.95 22.10
C ILE A 38 -9.26 -2.45 23.38
N SER A 39 -9.32 -3.32 24.38
CA SER A 39 -9.97 -3.06 25.68
C SER A 39 -11.44 -2.65 25.51
N ASP A 40 -11.79 -1.42 25.84
CA ASP A 40 -13.14 -0.84 25.75
C ASP A 40 -13.41 -0.14 24.41
N ARG A 41 -12.44 -0.16 23.47
CA ARG A 41 -12.52 0.54 22.19
C ARG A 41 -12.47 -0.42 21.02
N SER A 42 -13.15 -0.03 19.96
CA SER A 42 -13.01 -0.64 18.65
C SER A 42 -12.17 0.27 17.75
N ILE A 43 -11.16 -0.30 17.09
CA ILE A 43 -10.32 0.40 16.11
C ILE A 43 -10.51 -0.28 14.76
N ILE A 44 -10.84 0.53 13.76
CA ILE A 44 -10.91 0.10 12.37
C ILE A 44 -9.51 0.18 11.78
N GLY A 45 -8.96 -0.95 11.37
CA GLY A 45 -7.67 -1.06 10.69
C GLY A 45 -7.82 -1.51 9.25
N ILE A 46 -6.88 -1.13 8.39
CA ILE A 46 -6.72 -1.74 7.08
C ILE A 46 -5.62 -2.79 7.16
N THR A 47 -5.95 -4.02 6.78
CA THR A 47 -5.00 -5.11 6.62
C THR A 47 -4.69 -5.33 5.15
N SER A 48 -3.43 -5.65 4.88
CA SER A 48 -2.94 -5.91 3.53
C SER A 48 -2.46 -7.35 3.42
N ASP A 49 -2.53 -7.89 2.21
CA ASP A 49 -1.99 -9.20 1.86
C ASP A 49 -0.57 -9.47 2.41
N PRO A 50 -0.27 -10.67 2.95
CA PRO A 50 1.07 -11.01 3.42
C PRO A 50 2.17 -10.86 2.36
N ALA A 51 1.89 -11.16 1.08
CA ALA A 51 2.87 -10.98 0.01
C ALA A 51 3.12 -9.50 -0.27
N PHE A 52 2.10 -8.64 -0.18
CA PHE A 52 2.28 -7.18 -0.21
C PHE A 52 3.26 -6.71 0.88
N ARG A 53 3.00 -7.09 2.14
CA ARG A 53 3.86 -6.69 3.28
C ARG A 53 5.29 -7.19 3.12
N LYS A 54 5.46 -8.41 2.61
CA LYS A 54 6.78 -8.99 2.35
C LYS A 54 7.51 -8.23 1.24
N PHE A 55 6.82 -7.92 0.15
CA PHE A 55 7.40 -7.21 -1.00
C PHE A 55 7.81 -5.77 -0.63
N PHE A 56 6.97 -5.05 0.12
CA PHE A 56 7.22 -3.67 0.51
C PHE A 56 7.90 -3.49 1.89
N LYS A 57 8.45 -4.55 2.49
CA LYS A 57 8.98 -4.52 3.88
C LYS A 57 9.97 -3.36 4.15
N PHE A 58 10.82 -3.03 3.19
CA PHE A 58 11.81 -1.94 3.27
C PHE A 58 11.35 -0.63 2.62
N ASN A 59 10.10 -0.59 2.14
CA ASN A 59 9.50 0.52 1.41
C ASN A 59 8.25 1.02 2.15
N GLN A 60 8.35 1.23 3.47
CA GLN A 60 7.21 1.60 4.32
C GLN A 60 6.56 2.93 3.92
N HIS A 61 7.33 3.86 3.34
CA HIS A 61 6.78 5.09 2.78
C HIS A 61 5.78 4.81 1.66
N LEU A 62 6.05 3.83 0.79
CA LEU A 62 5.11 3.41 -0.26
C LEU A 62 3.87 2.75 0.35
N ILE A 63 4.04 1.92 1.39
CA ILE A 63 2.90 1.31 2.12
C ILE A 63 1.97 2.41 2.66
N HIS A 64 2.54 3.46 3.25
CA HIS A 64 1.77 4.58 3.78
C HIS A 64 1.00 5.31 2.69
N GLN A 65 1.65 5.64 1.56
CA GLN A 65 1.01 6.33 0.43
C GLN A 65 -0.12 5.50 -0.19
N ILE A 66 0.12 4.20 -0.40
CA ILE A 66 -0.88 3.30 -0.97
C ILE A 66 -2.08 3.16 -0.03
N THR A 67 -1.83 2.99 1.27
CA THR A 67 -2.90 2.89 2.28
C THR A 67 -3.68 4.20 2.38
N HIS A 68 -3.01 5.35 2.27
CA HIS A 68 -3.67 6.66 2.26
C HIS A 68 -4.64 6.78 1.08
N LEU A 69 -4.20 6.44 -0.14
CA LEU A 69 -5.06 6.44 -1.33
C LEU A 69 -6.25 5.48 -1.17
N LEU A 70 -6.03 4.32 -0.55
CA LEU A 70 -7.11 3.39 -0.25
C LEU A 70 -8.12 4.02 0.71
N ILE A 71 -7.68 4.63 1.81
CA ILE A 71 -8.58 5.32 2.77
C ILE A 71 -9.40 6.41 2.07
N GLN A 72 -8.77 7.22 1.23
CA GLN A 72 -9.47 8.24 0.44
C GLN A 72 -10.54 7.61 -0.47
N SER A 73 -10.23 6.49 -1.11
CA SER A 73 -11.18 5.74 -1.93
C SER A 73 -12.34 5.18 -1.10
N VAL A 74 -12.08 4.66 0.11
CA VAL A 74 -13.13 4.21 1.05
C VAL A 74 -14.04 5.37 1.45
N ASN A 75 -13.48 6.56 1.64
CA ASN A 75 -14.23 7.77 1.97
C ASN A 75 -14.96 8.41 0.77
N ALA A 76 -15.00 7.73 -0.38
CA ALA A 76 -15.59 8.20 -1.63
C ALA A 76 -14.99 9.53 -2.15
N GLU A 77 -13.73 9.80 -1.81
CA GLU A 77 -12.98 10.89 -2.42
C GLU A 77 -12.66 10.56 -3.88
N VAL A 78 -12.72 11.58 -4.74
CA VAL A 78 -12.36 11.43 -6.15
C VAL A 78 -10.85 11.36 -6.28
N ILE A 79 -10.34 10.27 -6.83
CA ILE A 79 -8.92 10.04 -7.10
C ILE A 79 -8.75 9.85 -8.61
N GLU A 80 -7.86 10.63 -9.21
CA GLU A 80 -7.48 10.47 -10.61
C GLU A 80 -6.32 9.49 -10.73
N PHE A 81 -6.52 8.39 -11.47
CA PHE A 81 -5.50 7.38 -11.72
C PHE A 81 -4.89 7.53 -13.12
N PRO A 82 -3.60 7.15 -13.33
CA PRO A 82 -2.69 6.56 -12.34
C PRO A 82 -2.08 7.60 -11.38
N VAL A 83 -1.86 7.21 -10.13
CA VAL A 83 -1.18 8.04 -9.11
C VAL A 83 0.22 7.51 -8.88
N GLU A 84 1.23 8.37 -9.02
CA GLU A 84 2.60 8.04 -8.65
C GLU A 84 2.77 8.10 -7.12
N VAL A 85 3.23 7.00 -6.52
CA VAL A 85 3.43 6.90 -5.05
C VAL A 85 4.89 6.90 -4.63
N GLY A 86 5.82 6.85 -5.60
CA GLY A 86 7.25 7.05 -5.40
C GLY A 86 8.10 5.90 -5.92
N ASN A 87 9.29 5.75 -5.35
CA ASN A 87 10.28 4.77 -5.81
C ASN A 87 10.43 3.60 -4.84
N PHE A 88 10.34 2.39 -5.39
CA PHE A 88 10.70 1.15 -4.74
C PHE A 88 12.21 0.95 -4.74
N LEU A 89 12.76 0.70 -3.56
CA LEU A 89 14.15 0.34 -3.32
C LEU A 89 14.26 -1.17 -3.15
N THR A 90 15.25 -1.77 -3.82
CA THR A 90 15.65 -3.15 -3.54
C THR A 90 16.37 -3.22 -2.19
N PHE A 91 16.58 -4.43 -1.66
CA PHE A 91 17.32 -4.62 -0.41
C PHE A 91 18.73 -4.02 -0.48
N ASP A 92 19.46 -4.26 -1.57
CA ASP A 92 20.82 -3.75 -1.76
C ASP A 92 20.82 -2.21 -1.74
N GLN A 93 19.89 -1.59 -2.48
CA GLN A 93 19.74 -0.13 -2.52
C GLN A 93 19.33 0.47 -1.16
N ALA A 94 18.46 -0.21 -0.42
CA ALA A 94 18.05 0.22 0.91
C ALA A 94 19.22 0.12 1.91
N SER A 95 20.04 -0.92 1.79
CA SER A 95 21.20 -1.17 2.65
C SER A 95 22.31 -0.16 2.40
N GLU A 96 22.63 0.13 1.12
CA GLU A 96 23.61 1.16 0.75
C GLU A 96 23.22 2.55 1.29
N LYS A 97 21.93 2.89 1.21
CA LYS A 97 21.43 4.19 1.70
C LYS A 97 21.57 4.34 3.22
N LEU A 98 21.48 3.23 3.97
CA LEU A 98 21.68 3.21 5.42
C LEU A 98 23.17 3.33 5.79
N MET A 99 24.07 2.75 5.00
CA MET A 99 25.53 2.85 5.22
C MET A 99 26.11 4.22 4.84
N LEU A 100 25.46 4.98 3.96
CA LEU A 100 25.86 6.35 3.61
C LEU A 100 25.42 7.41 4.65
N THR A 101 24.68 7.00 5.68
CA THR A 101 24.23 7.86 6.77
C THR A 101 25.01 7.69 8.08
N GLU A 102 26.09 6.90 8.07
CA GLU A 102 27.09 6.80 9.16
C GLU A 102 28.34 7.61 8.84
#